data_AF-A0AAW0IWH4-F1
#
_entry.id   AF-A0AAW0IWH4-F1
#
_cell.length_a   1.000
_cell.length_b   1.000
_cell.length_c   1.000
_cell.angle_alpha   90.00
_cell.angle_beta   90.00
_cell.angle_gamma   90.00
#
_symmetry.space_group_name_H-M   'P 1'
#
loop_
_entity.id
_entity.type
_entity.pdbx_description
1 polymer ?
#
loop_
_entity_poly.entity_id
_entity_poly.type
_entity_poly.pdbx_seq_one_letter_code
_entity_poly.pdbx_strand_id
1 'polypeptide(L)'
;MISFNRKLEKQLKDREFEKQITEAGNRLLNPPSSIDDLLTLLDKVENLLAYVEQESSKSMRDALFSSVKALINNKLLRHTDMDVKVSVVSCIIEITRITEPDAPYKDEQMKEIFQLIVAAFENMPHVSTHSYKKVVSILDTIAKV
;
A
#
# COMPACT_ATOMS: atom_id res chain seq x y z
N MET A 1 -32.92 16.57 8.04
CA MET A 1 -32.04 16.51 9.23
C MET A 1 -31.17 15.25 9.24
N ILE A 2 -31.71 14.05 9.00
CA ILE A 2 -30.94 12.77 8.99
C ILE A 2 -29.81 12.73 7.94
N SER A 3 -30.02 13.24 6.73
CA SER A 3 -29.00 13.26 5.66
C SER A 3 -27.78 14.14 5.99
N PHE A 4 -27.98 15.24 6.72
CA PHE A 4 -26.90 16.15 7.12
C PHE A 4 -25.96 15.49 8.14
N ASN A 5 -26.51 14.80 9.14
CA ASN A 5 -25.71 14.10 10.15
C ASN A 5 -24.89 12.95 9.53
N ARG A 6 -25.46 12.16 8.61
CA ARG A 6 -24.72 11.11 7.89
C ARG A 6 -23.55 11.68 7.07
N LYS A 7 -23.74 12.85 6.45
CA LYS A 7 -22.67 13.53 5.69
C LYS A 7 -21.53 13.97 6.61
N LEU A 8 -21.84 14.50 7.79
CA LEU A 8 -20.84 14.92 8.78
C LEU A 8 -20.06 13.73 9.35
N GLU A 9 -20.75 12.63 9.67
CA GLU A 9 -20.13 11.39 10.14
C GLU A 9 -19.17 10.79 9.11
N LYS A 10 -19.57 10.76 7.83
CA LYS A 10 -18.68 10.33 6.74
C LYS A 10 -17.43 11.21 6.66
N GLN A 11 -17.59 12.54 6.68
CA GLN A 11 -16.46 13.46 6.63
C GLN A 11 -15.48 13.32 7.82
N LEU A 12 -16.00 13.06 9.02
CA LEU A 12 -15.15 12.83 10.19
C LEU A 12 -14.36 11.52 10.07
N LYS A 13 -15.01 10.45 9.59
CA LYS A 13 -14.34 9.18 9.31
C LYS A 13 -13.27 9.34 8.24
N ASP A 14 -13.56 10.03 7.15
CA ASP A 14 -12.61 10.27 6.06
C ASP A 14 -11.36 11.01 6.59
N ARG A 15 -11.53 12.06 7.40
CA ARG A 15 -10.39 12.79 8.01
C ARG A 15 -9.55 11.95 8.96
N GLU A 16 -10.19 11.12 9.78
CA GLU A 16 -9.46 10.22 10.66
C GLU A 16 -8.69 9.17 9.86
N PHE A 17 -9.26 8.72 8.75
CA PHE A 17 -8.61 7.80 7.82
C PHE A 17 -7.40 8.43 7.13
N GLU A 18 -7.54 9.65 6.61
CA GLU A 18 -6.45 10.45 6.03
C GLU A 18 -5.29 10.60 7.02
N LYS A 19 -5.60 10.88 8.29
CA LYS A 19 -4.59 11.01 9.35
C LYS A 19 -3.85 9.70 9.60
N GLN A 20 -4.56 8.58 9.65
CA GLN A 20 -3.95 7.26 9.86
C GLN A 20 -3.04 6.86 8.69
N ILE A 21 -3.47 7.11 7.45
CA ILE A 21 -2.66 6.88 6.23
C ILE A 21 -1.39 7.74 6.30
N THR A 22 -1.53 9.03 6.59
CA THR A 22 -0.41 9.96 6.68
C THR A 22 0.59 9.53 7.74
N GLU A 23 0.11 9.15 8.94
CA GLU A 23 0.97 8.71 10.03
C GLU A 23 1.71 7.41 9.68
N ALA A 24 1.01 6.42 9.14
CA ALA A 24 1.60 5.14 8.76
C ALA A 24 2.64 5.31 7.63
N GLY A 25 2.33 6.11 6.60
CA GLY A 25 3.25 6.45 5.52
C GLY A 25 4.50 7.18 6.03
N ASN A 26 4.34 8.11 6.97
CA ASN A 26 5.47 8.80 7.59
C ASN A 26 6.36 7.85 8.39
N ARG A 27 5.78 6.85 9.08
CA ARG A 27 6.56 5.81 9.75
C ARG A 27 7.31 4.93 8.76
N LEU A 28 6.77 4.65 7.57
CA LEU A 28 7.49 3.91 6.53
C LEU A 28 8.69 4.68 5.95
N LEU A 29 8.72 6.02 6.02
CA LEU A 29 9.90 6.79 5.60
C LEU A 29 11.13 6.48 6.46
N ASN A 30 10.90 6.10 7.73
CA ASN A 30 11.93 5.66 8.68
C ASN A 30 11.47 4.33 9.31
N PRO A 31 11.55 3.22 8.54
CA PRO A 31 10.90 1.98 8.92
C PRO A 31 11.53 1.37 10.18
N PRO A 32 10.76 0.61 10.99
CA PRO A 32 11.29 -0.17 12.09
C PRO A 32 12.42 -1.11 11.63
N SER A 33 13.40 -1.36 12.50
CA SER A 33 14.49 -2.31 12.21
C SER A 33 14.09 -3.77 12.43
N SER A 34 13.08 -4.02 13.26
CA SER A 34 12.51 -5.35 13.48
C SER A 34 11.65 -5.74 12.27
N ILE A 35 11.85 -6.97 11.77
CA ILE A 35 11.06 -7.51 10.65
C ILE A 35 9.58 -7.60 11.05
N ASP A 36 9.28 -8.11 12.25
CA ASP A 36 7.89 -8.28 12.72
C ASP A 36 7.16 -6.93 12.85
N ASP A 37 7.84 -5.91 13.37
CA ASP A 37 7.26 -4.56 13.50
C ASP A 37 7.08 -3.90 12.14
N LEU A 38 8.00 -4.14 11.20
CA LEU A 38 7.90 -3.65 9.83
C LEU A 38 6.74 -4.31 9.09
N LEU A 39 6.61 -5.64 9.17
CA LEU A 39 5.49 -6.37 8.59
C LEU A 39 4.16 -5.89 9.17
N THR A 40 4.07 -5.72 10.49
CA THR A 40 2.87 -5.17 11.15
C THR A 40 2.52 -3.78 10.64
N LEU A 41 3.53 -2.92 10.41
CA LEU A 41 3.31 -1.59 9.84
C LEU A 41 2.86 -1.65 8.38
N LEU A 42 3.44 -2.52 7.56
CA LEU A 42 3.05 -2.72 6.17
C LEU A 42 1.63 -3.28 6.07
N ASP A 43 1.23 -4.20 6.95
CA ASP A 43 -0.15 -4.70 7.02
C ASP A 43 -1.12 -3.59 7.36
N LYS A 44 -0.77 -2.72 8.31
CA LYS A 44 -1.58 -1.55 8.62
C LYS A 44 -1.75 -0.66 7.39
N VAL A 45 -0.66 -0.40 6.65
CA VAL A 45 -0.67 0.45 5.46
C VAL A 45 -1.53 -0.17 4.36
N GLU A 46 -1.31 -1.44 4.01
CA GLU A 46 -2.10 -2.18 3.03
C GLU A 46 -3.60 -2.15 3.38
N ASN A 47 -3.96 -2.46 4.62
CA ASN A 47 -5.35 -2.46 5.05
C ASN A 47 -5.98 -1.07 4.94
N LEU A 48 -5.24 0.00 5.24
CA LEU A 48 -5.74 1.36 5.05
C LEU A 48 -5.93 1.67 3.55
N LEU A 49 -4.97 1.31 2.70
CA LEU A 49 -5.04 1.56 1.27
C LEU A 49 -6.20 0.80 0.60
N ALA A 50 -6.48 -0.43 1.02
CA ALA A 50 -7.55 -1.26 0.46
C ALA A 50 -8.96 -0.64 0.54
N TYR A 51 -9.21 0.27 1.50
CA TYR A 51 -10.49 0.98 1.62
C TYR A 51 -10.54 2.30 0.85
N VAL A 52 -9.43 2.76 0.26
CA VAL A 52 -9.42 4.02 -0.50
C VAL A 52 -9.94 3.75 -1.91
N GLU A 53 -10.99 4.45 -2.30
CA GLU A 53 -11.54 4.40 -3.65
C GLU A 53 -10.70 5.25 -4.62
N GLN A 54 -10.73 4.91 -5.91
CA GLN A 54 -9.99 5.61 -6.96
C GLN A 54 -10.40 7.10 -7.09
N GLU A 55 -11.70 7.39 -6.99
CA GLU A 55 -12.27 8.76 -7.04
C GLU A 55 -12.18 9.50 -5.69
N SER A 56 -11.10 9.28 -4.93
CA SER A 56 -10.90 9.93 -3.63
C SER A 56 -10.66 11.44 -3.74
N SER A 57 -10.97 12.17 -2.66
CA SER A 57 -10.70 13.60 -2.54
C SER A 57 -9.21 13.94 -2.72
N LYS A 58 -8.92 15.21 -3.04
CA LYS A 58 -7.54 15.71 -3.08
C LYS A 58 -6.81 15.51 -1.75
N SER A 59 -7.47 15.75 -0.62
CA SER A 59 -6.88 15.57 0.71
C SER A 59 -6.50 14.11 0.98
N MET A 60 -7.30 13.16 0.52
CA MET A 60 -6.97 11.73 0.59
C MET A 60 -5.76 11.41 -0.28
N ARG A 61 -5.71 11.92 -1.52
CA ARG A 61 -4.53 11.75 -2.39
C ARG A 61 -3.27 12.35 -1.77
N ASP A 62 -3.37 13.52 -1.14
CA ASP A 62 -2.25 14.15 -0.42
C ASP A 62 -1.77 13.29 0.77
N ALA A 63 -2.69 12.63 1.48
CA ALA A 63 -2.35 11.71 2.59
C ALA A 63 -1.53 10.49 2.12
N LEU A 64 -1.72 10.02 0.88
CA LEU A 64 -0.98 8.89 0.31
C LEU A 64 0.50 9.21 0.03
N PHE A 65 0.86 10.50 -0.10
CA PHE A 65 2.16 10.93 -0.61
C PHE A 65 3.34 10.31 0.15
N SER A 66 3.27 10.25 1.49
CA SER A 66 4.33 9.67 2.30
C SER A 66 4.49 8.17 2.05
N SER A 67 3.39 7.43 1.87
CA SER A 67 3.41 6.00 1.53
C SER A 67 3.99 5.77 0.13
N VAL A 68 3.54 6.55 -0.86
CA VAL A 68 4.07 6.49 -2.25
C VAL A 68 5.59 6.64 -2.24
N LYS A 69 6.09 7.66 -1.55
CA LYS A 69 7.53 7.93 -1.47
C LYS A 69 8.30 6.86 -0.68
N ALA A 70 7.72 6.35 0.40
CA ALA A 70 8.40 5.39 1.26
C ALA A 70 8.59 4.02 0.59
N LEU A 71 7.57 3.51 -0.09
CA LEU A 71 7.54 2.13 -0.61
C LEU A 71 8.59 1.86 -1.69
N ILE A 72 9.03 2.88 -2.42
CA ILE A 72 10.11 2.80 -3.42
C ILE A 72 11.51 3.04 -2.84
N ASN A 73 11.63 3.28 -1.54
CA ASN A 73 12.94 3.42 -0.91
C ASN A 73 13.66 2.08 -0.90
N ASN A 74 14.95 2.07 -1.22
CA ASN A 74 15.80 0.87 -1.22
C ASN A 74 15.72 0.06 0.09
N LYS A 75 15.50 0.71 1.24
CA LYS A 75 15.32 0.02 2.53
C LYS A 75 14.11 -0.93 2.55
N LEU A 76 13.08 -0.65 1.75
CA LEU A 76 11.86 -1.45 1.64
C LEU A 76 11.86 -2.26 0.34
N LEU A 77 12.03 -1.58 -0.80
CA LEU A 77 11.94 -2.18 -2.13
C LEU A 77 12.99 -3.27 -2.36
N ARG A 78 14.20 -3.08 -1.80
CA ARG A 78 15.33 -4.02 -1.91
C ARG A 78 15.66 -4.70 -0.58
N HIS A 79 14.69 -4.81 0.32
CA HIS A 79 14.86 -5.50 1.59
C HIS A 79 15.33 -6.95 1.36
N THR A 80 16.05 -7.58 2.29
CA THR A 80 16.55 -8.95 2.09
C THR A 80 15.48 -10.01 2.32
N ASP A 81 14.58 -9.75 3.26
CA ASP A 81 13.45 -10.61 3.61
C ASP A 81 12.36 -10.59 2.52
N MET A 82 11.92 -11.78 2.09
CA MET A 82 10.94 -11.94 1.00
C MET A 82 9.53 -11.57 1.45
N ASP A 83 9.13 -11.83 2.69
CA ASP A 83 7.80 -11.48 3.20
C ASP A 83 7.62 -9.96 3.26
N VAL A 84 8.70 -9.24 3.60
CA VAL A 84 8.75 -7.78 3.52
C VAL A 84 8.56 -7.31 2.07
N LYS A 85 9.28 -7.89 1.10
CA LYS A 85 9.13 -7.52 -0.32
C LYS A 85 7.70 -7.73 -0.82
N VAL A 86 7.10 -8.89 -0.52
CA VAL A 86 5.71 -9.22 -0.90
C VAL A 86 4.74 -8.20 -0.30
N SER A 87 4.94 -7.84 0.97
CA SER A 87 4.10 -6.86 1.66
C SER A 87 4.24 -5.45 1.08
N VAL A 88 5.45 -5.05 0.69
CA VAL A 88 5.71 -3.77 -0.01
C VAL A 88 5.02 -3.76 -1.37
N VAL A 89 5.15 -4.83 -2.16
CA VAL A 89 4.49 -4.97 -3.46
C VAL A 89 2.97 -4.87 -3.31
N SER A 90 2.39 -5.54 -2.31
CA SER A 90 0.95 -5.48 -2.05
C SER A 90 0.48 -4.04 -1.80
N CYS A 91 1.20 -3.27 -0.99
CA CYS A 91 0.90 -1.85 -0.77
C CYS A 91 1.01 -1.02 -2.06
N ILE A 92 2.03 -1.27 -2.88
CA ILE A 92 2.25 -0.58 -4.16
C ILE A 92 1.11 -0.85 -5.15
N ILE A 93 0.61 -2.08 -5.20
CA ILE A 93 -0.52 -2.47 -6.05
C ILE A 93 -1.79 -1.73 -5.64
N GLU A 94 -2.06 -1.61 -4.33
CA GLU A 94 -3.20 -0.81 -3.87
C GLU A 94 -3.05 0.67 -4.21
N ILE A 95 -1.85 1.26 -4.07
CA ILE A 95 -1.60 2.64 -4.53
C ILE A 95 -1.86 2.79 -6.02
N THR A 96 -1.43 1.81 -6.83
CA THR A 96 -1.65 1.82 -8.29
C THR A 96 -3.15 1.78 -8.60
N ARG A 97 -3.91 0.89 -7.94
CA ARG A 97 -5.38 0.84 -8.05
C ARG A 97 -6.06 2.16 -7.67
N ILE A 98 -5.58 2.83 -6.61
CA ILE A 98 -6.17 4.11 -6.16
C ILE A 98 -5.87 5.25 -7.14
N THR A 99 -4.67 5.24 -7.73
CA THR A 99 -4.18 6.38 -8.51
C THR A 99 -4.50 6.30 -10.00
N GLU A 100 -4.88 5.11 -10.50
CA GLU A 100 -5.36 4.90 -11.85
C GLU A 100 -6.37 5.99 -12.30
N PRO A 101 -6.30 6.51 -13.54
CA PRO A 101 -5.36 6.21 -14.62
C PRO A 101 -3.99 6.90 -14.49
N ASP A 102 -3.77 7.68 -13.44
CA ASP A 102 -2.52 8.41 -13.23
C ASP A 102 -1.46 7.49 -12.61
N ALA A 103 -0.33 7.31 -13.30
CA ALA A 103 0.75 6.48 -12.79
C ALA A 103 1.38 7.09 -11.51
N PRO A 104 1.43 6.35 -10.38
CA PRO A 104 2.02 6.86 -9.14
C PRO A 104 3.55 6.87 -9.16
N TYR A 105 4.16 6.12 -10.08
CA TYR A 105 5.61 5.90 -10.19
C TYR A 105 6.09 6.08 -11.63
N LYS A 106 7.38 6.41 -11.78
CA LYS A 106 8.04 6.54 -13.09
C LYS A 106 8.32 5.16 -13.70
N ASP A 107 8.49 5.10 -15.01
CA ASP A 107 8.74 3.85 -15.77
C ASP A 107 9.89 3.02 -15.21
N GLU A 108 11.01 3.64 -14.82
CA GLU A 108 12.14 2.91 -14.24
C GLU A 108 11.80 2.27 -12.89
N GLN A 109 10.97 2.94 -12.10
CA GLN A 109 10.50 2.41 -10.81
C GLN A 109 9.48 1.30 -11.04
N MET A 110 8.55 1.50 -11.98
CA MET A 110 7.57 0.48 -12.35
C MET A 110 8.24 -0.79 -12.88
N LYS A 111 9.31 -0.67 -13.66
CA LYS A 111 10.10 -1.83 -14.11
C LYS A 111 10.64 -2.65 -12.93
N GLU A 112 11.21 -1.99 -11.92
CA GLU A 112 11.70 -2.68 -10.71
C GLU A 112 10.56 -3.31 -9.91
N ILE A 113 9.43 -2.61 -9.79
CA ILE A 113 8.20 -3.13 -9.15
C ILE A 113 7.69 -4.38 -9.87
N PHE A 114 7.62 -4.36 -11.21
CA PHE A 114 7.20 -5.53 -12.00
C PHE A 114 8.14 -6.73 -11.80
N GLN A 115 9.45 -6.49 -11.74
CA GLN A 115 10.41 -7.56 -11.43
C GLN A 115 10.18 -8.17 -10.04
N LEU A 116 9.82 -7.35 -9.06
CA LEU A 116 9.47 -7.83 -7.71
C LEU A 116 8.16 -8.60 -7.68
N ILE A 117 7.15 -8.19 -8.45
CA ILE A 117 5.88 -8.93 -8.61
C ILE A 117 6.16 -10.32 -9.18
N VAL A 118 6.97 -10.40 -10.26
CA VAL A 118 7.37 -11.69 -10.85
C VAL A 118 8.12 -12.54 -9.82
N ALA A 119 9.09 -11.97 -9.10
CA ALA A 119 9.83 -12.69 -8.07
C ALA A 119 8.92 -13.17 -6.92
N ALA A 120 7.92 -12.39 -6.53
CA ALA A 120 6.93 -12.78 -5.52
C ALA A 120 6.12 -14.01 -5.97
N PHE A 121 5.77 -14.08 -7.25
CA PHE A 121 5.07 -15.23 -7.83
C PHE A 121 5.95 -16.48 -7.92
N GLU A 122 7.20 -16.33 -8.35
CA GLU A 122 8.16 -17.42 -8.40
C GLU A 122 8.45 -18.01 -7.00
N ASN A 123 8.48 -17.16 -5.98
CA ASN A 123 8.74 -17.57 -4.60
C ASN A 123 7.46 -17.92 -3.83
N MET A 124 6.28 -17.88 -4.45
CA MET A 124 4.99 -18.17 -3.80
C MET A 124 4.94 -19.51 -3.03
N PRO A 125 5.59 -20.61 -3.49
CA PRO A 125 5.63 -21.86 -2.72
C PRO A 125 6.49 -21.80 -1.44
N HIS A 126 7.31 -20.76 -1.30
CA HIS A 126 8.35 -20.64 -0.26
C HIS A 126 8.13 -19.48 0.71
N VAL A 127 7.15 -18.61 0.46
CA VAL A 127 6.78 -17.53 1.38
C VAL A 127 5.90 -18.03 2.53
N SER A 128 5.79 -17.25 3.60
CA SER A 128 4.91 -17.60 4.71
C SER A 128 3.44 -17.66 4.27
N THR A 129 2.60 -18.37 5.02
CA THR A 129 1.15 -18.41 4.79
C THR A 129 0.51 -17.02 4.76
N HIS A 130 1.07 -16.07 5.52
CA HIS A 130 0.65 -14.68 5.52
C HIS A 130 0.92 -14.01 4.16
N SER A 131 2.17 -14.09 3.69
CA SER A 131 2.58 -13.57 2.38
C SER A 131 1.90 -14.28 1.20
N TYR A 132 1.61 -15.57 1.32
CA TYR A 132 0.87 -16.31 0.29
C TYR A 132 -0.48 -15.65 -0.01
N LYS A 133 -1.23 -15.24 1.03
CA LYS A 133 -2.51 -14.53 0.86
C LYS A 133 -2.33 -13.19 0.13
N LYS A 134 -1.24 -12.47 0.44
CA LYS A 134 -0.90 -11.21 -0.24
C LYS A 134 -0.56 -11.45 -1.71
N VAL A 135 0.20 -12.49 -2.03
CA VAL A 135 0.48 -12.87 -3.43
C VAL A 135 -0.81 -13.13 -4.22
N VAL A 136 -1.77 -13.85 -3.62
CA VAL A 136 -3.09 -14.06 -4.23
C VAL A 136 -3.85 -12.73 -4.39
N SER A 137 -3.80 -11.84 -3.39
CA SER A 137 -4.43 -10.52 -3.47
C SER A 137 -3.82 -9.65 -4.57
N ILE A 138 -2.49 -9.68 -4.73
CA ILE A 138 -1.77 -8.98 -5.80
C ILE A 138 -2.28 -9.44 -7.16
N LEU A 139 -2.43 -10.75 -7.38
CA LEU A 139 -2.98 -11.29 -8.63
C LEU A 139 -4.41 -10.84 -8.88
N ASP A 140 -5.26 -10.88 -7.86
CA ASP A 140 -6.68 -10.48 -7.96
C ASP A 140 -6.83 -8.98 -8.25
N THR A 141 -6.03 -8.12 -7.61
CA THR A 141 -6.05 -6.67 -7.88
C THR A 141 -5.50 -6.36 -9.27
N ILE A 142 -4.38 -6.96 -9.69
CA ILE A 142 -3.82 -6.77 -11.04
C ILE A 142 -4.78 -7.24 -12.13
N ALA A 143 -5.58 -8.29 -11.89
CA ALA A 143 -6.54 -8.76 -12.89
C ALA A 143 -7.76 -7.82 -13.06
N LYS A 144 -7.98 -6.89 -12.13
CA LYS A 144 -9.11 -5.94 -12.13
C LYS A 144 -8.74 -4.55 -12.62
N VAL A 145 -7.46 -4.19 -12.50
CA VAL A 145 -6.82 -3.00 -13.10
C VAL A 145 -6.56 -3.29 -14.57
#